data_AF-J8YWG3-F1
#
_entry.id   AF-J8YWG3-F1
#
_cell.length_a   1.000
_cell.length_b   1.000
_cell.length_c   1.000
_cell.angle_alpha   90.00
_cell.angle_beta   90.00
_cell.angle_gamma   90.00
#
_symmetry.space_group_name_H-M   'P 1'
#
loop_
_entity.id
_entity.type
_entity.pdbx_description
1 polymer ?
#
loop_
_entity_poly.entity_id
_entity_poly.type
_entity_poly.pdbx_seq_one_letter_code
_entity_poly.pdbx_strand_id
1 'polypeptide(L)'
;MQEQKLFFTRRNQFSFWEKLMHLNSNQYINLYSQLVQKRLITNTAVAPDNYPNFFYCKYLDFQGEHKRQLECLVDSFFHTLSSPKSDFNALMFTYSKTILNLENLGDRFKQLSTTLSQKISIENLEINHFLECNNTVLDIRFTSSKNTYFKENKNEKLIHTELRFYLQHNIALVTNYSDYTHSESQKKEFISGVLNIITNNSSFSFMELKDHSLRSILLADKAIPTKIKFEVEGRMEVGININQNISTYEALAQDELRYFYDKYPISHIKVTISEQDDKILLINGDEGKLLSRSKNIETEDIDLFIEQLTKLLKYDYLNQDYNKVLLSLANEKIISTSRFIKVELTKGFKEIEKLIANKCEDETLMYIKTIKNAFFYSLINNFILETNENIDTSILRIENKTLELFSSISKMDKQNIHNNLCYLIDFYKKKDKQKTFEDFLSQIDSKLKPMGCASNVIGA
;
A
#
# COMPACT_ATOMS: atom_id res chain seq x y z
N MET A 1 12.79 5.52 -23.27
CA MET A 1 11.39 5.18 -22.94
C MET A 1 10.87 6.27 -22.02
N GLN A 2 9.90 7.08 -22.46
CA GLN A 2 9.16 7.96 -21.55
C GLN A 2 8.00 7.14 -20.99
N GLU A 3 7.98 7.01 -19.67
CA GLU A 3 7.03 6.17 -18.93
C GLU A 3 5.63 6.79 -19.02
N GLN A 4 4.66 6.01 -19.51
CA GLN A 4 3.25 6.39 -19.56
C GLN A 4 2.70 6.24 -18.14
N LYS A 5 2.04 7.26 -17.57
CA LYS A 5 1.73 7.29 -16.13
C LYS A 5 0.24 7.16 -15.86
N LEU A 6 -0.14 6.23 -14.97
CA LEU A 6 -1.53 6.13 -14.51
C LEU A 6 -1.84 7.26 -13.51
N PHE A 7 -2.90 8.01 -13.81
CA PHE A 7 -3.44 9.09 -13.01
C PHE A 7 -4.92 8.78 -12.74
N PHE A 8 -5.30 8.59 -11.48
CA PHE A 8 -6.63 8.16 -11.01
C PHE A 8 -7.79 8.89 -11.69
N THR A 9 -7.70 10.21 -11.77
CA THR A 9 -8.76 11.10 -12.26
C THR A 9 -8.85 11.18 -13.79
N ARG A 10 -7.98 10.47 -14.53
CA ARG A 10 -8.08 10.37 -15.99
C ARG A 10 -9.01 9.24 -16.44
N ARG A 11 -9.44 8.32 -15.55
CA ARG A 11 -10.33 7.19 -15.88
C ARG A 11 -9.88 6.46 -17.16
N ASN A 12 -8.60 6.09 -17.24
CA ASN A 12 -7.97 5.43 -18.39
C ASN A 12 -8.00 6.24 -19.71
N GLN A 13 -8.18 7.57 -19.64
CA GLN A 13 -8.03 8.46 -20.79
C GLN A 13 -6.58 8.88 -20.99
N PHE A 14 -6.10 8.74 -22.22
CA PHE A 14 -4.76 9.12 -22.65
C PHE A 14 -4.81 10.42 -23.46
N SER A 15 -3.87 11.32 -23.21
CA SER A 15 -3.64 12.48 -24.07
C SER A 15 -3.24 12.05 -25.47
N PHE A 16 -3.47 12.91 -26.46
CA PHE A 16 -3.07 12.65 -27.84
C PHE A 16 -1.56 12.35 -27.96
N TRP A 17 -0.72 13.05 -27.20
CA TRP A 17 0.72 12.78 -27.13
C TRP A 17 1.02 11.38 -26.59
N GLU A 18 0.39 11.00 -25.47
CA GLU A 18 0.56 9.65 -24.90
C GLU A 18 0.16 8.60 -25.93
N LYS A 19 -0.98 8.75 -26.60
CA LYS A 19 -1.43 7.82 -27.66
C LYS A 19 -0.43 7.71 -28.80
N LEU A 20 0.15 8.83 -29.25
CA LEU A 20 1.21 8.82 -30.25
C LEU A 20 2.43 8.04 -29.77
N MET A 21 2.92 8.26 -28.54
CA MET A 21 4.12 7.59 -28.01
C MET A 21 4.00 6.05 -27.93
N HIS A 22 2.80 5.50 -28.01
CA HIS A 22 2.57 4.06 -28.00
C HIS A 22 2.69 3.40 -29.38
N LEU A 23 2.60 4.18 -30.46
CA LEU A 23 2.65 3.62 -31.79
C LEU A 23 4.08 3.16 -32.10
N ASN A 24 4.20 2.05 -32.80
CA ASN A 24 5.48 1.58 -33.33
C ASN A 24 5.79 2.20 -34.71
N SER A 25 7.01 1.99 -35.21
CA SER A 25 7.48 2.56 -36.48
C SER A 25 6.55 2.25 -37.67
N ASN A 26 6.03 1.02 -37.76
CA ASN A 26 5.12 0.63 -38.84
C ASN A 26 3.77 1.37 -38.74
N GLN A 27 3.25 1.54 -37.54
CA GLN A 27 2.03 2.30 -37.30
C GLN A 27 2.21 3.79 -37.61
N TYR A 28 3.35 4.38 -37.27
CA TYR A 28 3.63 5.76 -37.67
C TYR A 28 3.73 5.94 -39.19
N ILE A 29 4.35 4.99 -39.90
CA ILE A 29 4.40 5.00 -41.38
C ILE A 29 2.99 4.91 -41.96
N ASN A 30 2.15 4.03 -41.41
CA ASN A 30 0.76 3.88 -41.85
C ASN A 30 -0.07 5.13 -41.56
N LEU A 31 0.08 5.72 -40.37
CA LEU A 31 -0.56 6.98 -40.01
C LEU A 31 -0.13 8.10 -40.97
N TYR A 32 1.17 8.23 -41.25
CA TYR A 32 1.69 9.20 -42.20
C TYR A 32 1.03 9.03 -43.58
N SER A 33 1.02 7.81 -44.11
CA SER A 33 0.41 7.49 -45.41
C SER A 33 -1.07 7.84 -45.45
N GLN A 34 -1.83 7.51 -44.40
CA GLN A 34 -3.26 7.82 -44.32
C GLN A 34 -3.53 9.33 -44.24
N LEU A 35 -2.70 10.09 -43.52
CA LEU A 35 -2.82 11.55 -43.45
C LEU A 35 -2.54 12.22 -44.80
N VAL A 36 -1.56 11.72 -45.57
CA VAL A 36 -1.29 12.17 -46.95
C VAL A 36 -2.46 11.82 -47.87
N GLN A 37 -2.97 10.58 -47.82
CA GLN A 37 -4.10 10.14 -48.64
C GLN A 37 -5.37 10.95 -48.39
N LYS A 38 -5.66 11.26 -47.12
CA LYS A 38 -6.78 12.12 -46.71
C LYS A 38 -6.52 13.62 -46.94
N ARG A 39 -5.36 13.99 -47.49
CA ARG A 39 -4.93 15.36 -47.77
C ARG A 39 -4.92 16.27 -46.53
N LEU A 40 -4.72 15.67 -45.35
CA LEU A 40 -4.58 16.41 -44.10
C LEU A 40 -3.19 17.04 -43.98
N ILE A 41 -2.17 16.39 -44.56
CA ILE A 41 -0.81 16.90 -44.66
C ILE A 41 -0.32 16.85 -46.11
N THR A 42 0.64 17.70 -46.43
CA THR A 42 1.38 17.63 -47.69
C THR A 42 2.42 16.51 -47.63
N ASN A 43 2.70 15.89 -48.78
CA ASN A 43 3.73 14.86 -48.89
C ASN A 43 5.13 15.50 -48.77
N THR A 44 5.61 15.64 -47.55
CA THR A 44 6.93 16.21 -47.22
C THR A 44 7.83 15.14 -46.61
N ALA A 45 9.07 15.05 -47.06
CA ALA A 45 10.02 14.09 -46.52
C ALA A 45 10.28 14.36 -45.03
N VAL A 46 9.73 13.51 -44.16
CA VAL A 46 9.98 13.52 -42.72
C VAL A 46 10.62 12.18 -42.36
N ALA A 47 11.75 12.23 -41.66
CA ALA A 47 12.41 11.02 -41.18
C ALA A 47 11.53 10.29 -40.14
N PRO A 48 11.42 8.96 -40.17
CA PRO A 48 10.53 8.21 -39.29
C PRO A 48 10.69 8.49 -37.79
N ASP A 49 11.92 8.73 -37.32
CA ASP A 49 12.21 9.03 -35.92
C ASP A 49 11.57 10.34 -35.44
N ASN A 50 11.20 11.24 -36.36
CA ASN A 50 10.56 12.52 -36.06
C ASN A 50 9.03 12.49 -36.18
N TYR A 51 8.46 11.36 -36.63
CA TYR A 51 7.01 11.20 -36.80
C TYR A 51 6.18 11.55 -35.55
N PRO A 52 6.55 11.13 -34.32
CA PRO A 52 5.73 11.45 -33.17
C PRO A 52 5.59 12.95 -32.92
N ASN A 53 6.71 13.68 -32.99
CA ASN A 53 6.72 15.14 -32.83
C ASN A 53 5.99 15.83 -33.99
N PHE A 54 6.21 15.37 -35.22
CA PHE A 54 5.54 15.91 -36.40
C PHE A 54 4.00 15.80 -36.29
N PHE A 55 3.47 14.64 -35.90
CA PHE A 55 2.03 14.46 -35.73
C PHE A 55 1.47 15.32 -34.59
N TYR A 56 2.23 15.48 -33.51
CA TYR A 56 1.83 16.34 -32.40
C TYR A 56 1.76 17.81 -32.80
N CYS A 57 2.76 18.32 -33.54
CA CYS A 57 2.71 19.68 -34.09
C CYS A 57 1.48 19.87 -35.00
N LYS A 58 1.18 18.90 -35.88
CA LYS A 58 -0.02 18.96 -36.73
C LYS A 58 -1.32 18.97 -35.93
N TYR A 59 -1.38 18.20 -34.85
CA TYR A 59 -2.52 18.21 -33.93
C TYR A 59 -2.72 19.57 -33.25
N LEU A 60 -1.64 20.28 -32.92
CA LEU A 60 -1.71 21.64 -32.38
C LEU A 60 -2.15 22.67 -33.44
N ASP A 61 -1.70 22.51 -34.69
CA ASP A 61 -2.03 23.41 -35.80
C ASP A 61 -3.48 23.21 -36.33
N PHE A 62 -3.98 21.98 -36.32
CA PHE A 62 -5.31 21.66 -36.85
C PHE A 62 -6.43 22.18 -35.95
N GLN A 63 -7.54 22.55 -36.57
CA GLN A 63 -8.78 22.93 -35.89
C GLN A 63 -9.99 22.19 -36.49
N GLY A 64 -11.07 22.11 -35.71
CA GLY A 64 -12.34 21.53 -36.13
C GLY A 64 -12.20 20.09 -36.63
N GLU A 65 -12.76 19.84 -37.82
CA GLU A 65 -12.87 18.50 -38.39
C GLU A 65 -11.52 17.83 -38.70
N HIS A 66 -10.52 18.59 -39.14
CA HIS A 66 -9.19 18.03 -39.41
C HIS A 66 -8.50 17.53 -38.13
N LYS A 67 -8.69 18.23 -37.02
CA LYS A 67 -8.18 17.81 -35.72
C LYS A 67 -8.84 16.50 -35.26
N ARG A 68 -10.18 16.43 -35.36
CA ARG A 68 -10.94 15.21 -35.04
C ARG A 68 -10.54 14.03 -35.91
N GLN A 69 -10.32 14.24 -37.21
CA GLN A 69 -9.89 13.17 -38.11
C GLN A 69 -8.52 12.62 -37.74
N LEU A 70 -7.57 13.48 -37.38
CA LEU A 70 -6.27 13.05 -36.88
C LEU A 70 -6.40 12.29 -35.54
N GLU A 71 -7.21 12.77 -34.61
CA GLU A 71 -7.52 12.08 -33.36
C GLU A 71 -8.10 10.68 -33.62
N CYS A 72 -9.14 10.56 -34.46
CA CYS A 72 -9.76 9.27 -34.79
C CYS A 72 -8.78 8.29 -35.43
N LEU A 73 -7.87 8.77 -36.29
CA LEU A 73 -6.86 7.92 -36.90
C LEU A 73 -5.87 7.40 -35.86
N VAL A 74 -5.33 8.29 -35.01
CA VAL A 74 -4.43 7.89 -33.93
C VAL A 74 -5.13 6.95 -32.96
N ASP A 75 -6.40 7.21 -32.62
CA ASP A 75 -7.22 6.35 -31.77
C ASP A 75 -7.39 4.97 -32.40
N SER A 76 -7.67 4.88 -33.70
CA SER A 76 -7.81 3.60 -34.37
C SER A 76 -6.55 2.74 -34.27
N PHE A 77 -5.36 3.33 -34.42
CA PHE A 77 -4.10 2.60 -34.21
C PHE A 77 -3.87 2.30 -32.73
N PHE A 78 -4.11 3.28 -31.86
CA PHE A 78 -3.91 3.14 -30.42
C PHE A 78 -4.77 2.04 -29.81
N HIS A 79 -6.03 1.89 -30.23
CA HIS A 79 -6.94 0.85 -29.76
C HIS A 79 -6.62 -0.54 -30.32
N THR A 80 -5.84 -0.64 -31.41
CA THR A 80 -5.35 -1.94 -31.90
C THR A 80 -4.14 -2.47 -31.11
N LEU A 81 -3.49 -1.63 -30.30
CA LEU A 81 -2.37 -2.04 -29.47
C LEU A 81 -2.86 -2.98 -28.38
N SER A 82 -2.20 -4.13 -28.24
CA SER A 82 -2.37 -5.01 -27.09
C SER A 82 -2.16 -4.20 -25.84
N SER A 83 -3.12 -4.23 -24.92
CA SER A 83 -2.90 -3.63 -23.64
C SER A 83 -1.63 -4.28 -23.09
N PRO A 84 -0.64 -3.48 -22.63
CA PRO A 84 -0.99 -2.23 -21.97
C PRO A 84 -0.11 -0.97 -22.12
N LYS A 85 -0.53 0.07 -21.41
CA LYS A 85 -0.35 1.46 -21.82
C LYS A 85 0.11 2.43 -20.71
N SER A 86 0.29 1.97 -19.47
CA SER A 86 0.74 2.83 -18.37
C SER A 86 1.42 2.09 -17.21
N ASP A 87 2.44 2.72 -16.63
CA ASP A 87 3.04 2.39 -15.34
C ASP A 87 2.31 3.10 -14.19
N PHE A 88 2.34 2.49 -13.01
CA PHE A 88 1.79 3.05 -11.78
C PHE A 88 2.87 3.28 -10.72
N ASN A 89 2.78 4.41 -10.01
CA ASN A 89 3.63 4.70 -8.86
C ASN A 89 2.91 5.65 -7.91
N ALA A 90 2.70 5.23 -6.67
CA ALA A 90 2.12 6.05 -5.62
C ALA A 90 2.75 5.76 -4.25
N LEU A 91 2.72 6.76 -3.37
CA LEU A 91 2.97 6.59 -1.94
C LEU A 91 1.63 6.45 -1.20
N MET A 92 1.59 5.58 -0.22
CA MET A 92 0.43 5.37 0.63
C MET A 92 0.59 6.11 1.96
N PHE A 93 -0.49 6.73 2.43
CA PHE A 93 -0.53 7.38 3.73
C PHE A 93 -1.85 7.12 4.45
N THR A 94 -1.80 7.23 5.78
CA THR A 94 -2.96 7.16 6.68
C THR A 94 -3.27 8.50 7.27
N TYR A 95 -4.53 8.72 7.62
CA TYR A 95 -4.99 9.96 8.25
C TYR A 95 -6.08 9.73 9.31
N SER A 96 -6.41 10.79 10.06
CA SER A 96 -7.37 10.73 11.17
C SER A 96 -8.82 10.58 10.72
N LYS A 97 -9.65 9.92 11.54
CA LYS A 97 -10.85 9.20 11.08
C LYS A 97 -12.17 9.97 11.04
N THR A 98 -12.19 11.20 11.56
CA THR A 98 -13.43 11.98 11.58
C THR A 98 -13.59 12.71 10.25
N ILE A 99 -14.17 12.02 9.28
CA ILE A 99 -14.52 12.63 7.99
C ILE A 99 -15.73 13.52 8.19
N LEU A 100 -15.59 14.78 7.81
CA LEU A 100 -16.67 15.75 7.85
C LEU A 100 -17.70 15.44 6.77
N ASN A 101 -18.92 15.91 6.97
CA ASN A 101 -19.91 15.92 5.90
C ASN A 101 -19.31 16.66 4.68
N LEU A 102 -19.29 15.97 3.53
CA LEU A 102 -18.67 16.44 2.28
C LEU A 102 -19.56 17.44 1.51
N GLU A 103 -20.60 17.96 2.15
CA GLU A 103 -21.36 19.10 1.65
C GLU A 103 -20.46 20.34 1.50
N ASN A 104 -20.55 21.02 0.35
CA ASN A 104 -19.78 22.23 0.01
C ASN A 104 -18.26 22.05 -0.19
N LEU A 105 -17.78 20.85 -0.55
CA LEU A 105 -16.37 20.62 -0.89
C LEU A 105 -15.83 21.58 -1.96
N GLY A 106 -16.64 21.89 -2.98
CA GLY A 106 -16.21 22.72 -4.11
C GLY A 106 -15.72 24.11 -3.71
N ASP A 107 -16.43 24.80 -2.82
CA ASP A 107 -16.03 26.14 -2.38
C ASP A 107 -14.81 26.11 -1.46
N ARG A 108 -14.70 25.08 -0.60
CA ARG A 108 -13.51 24.87 0.25
C ARG A 108 -12.26 24.58 -0.58
N PHE A 109 -12.36 23.80 -1.65
CA PHE A 109 -11.22 23.54 -2.55
C PHE A 109 -10.80 24.77 -3.35
N LYS A 110 -11.74 25.64 -3.76
CA LYS A 110 -11.39 26.94 -4.38
C LYS A 110 -10.64 27.87 -3.42
N GLN A 111 -11.03 27.90 -2.14
CA GLN A 111 -10.30 28.65 -1.12
C GLN A 111 -8.90 28.05 -0.88
N LEU A 112 -8.78 26.72 -0.92
CA LEU A 112 -7.50 26.04 -0.79
C LEU A 112 -6.54 26.34 -1.93
N SER A 113 -7.00 26.38 -3.19
CA SER A 113 -6.13 26.71 -4.32
C SER A 113 -5.51 28.10 -4.15
N THR A 114 -6.32 29.07 -3.72
CA THR A 114 -5.87 30.43 -3.42
C THR A 114 -4.82 30.43 -2.30
N THR A 115 -5.08 29.68 -1.21
CA THR A 115 -4.18 29.60 -0.05
C THR A 115 -2.85 28.93 -0.38
N LEU A 116 -2.88 27.80 -1.09
CA LEU A 116 -1.67 27.05 -1.47
C LEU A 116 -0.82 27.80 -2.49
N SER A 117 -1.45 28.46 -3.47
CA SER A 117 -0.75 29.30 -4.45
C SER A 117 0.07 30.41 -3.77
N GLN A 118 -0.48 31.00 -2.70
CA GLN A 118 0.19 32.05 -1.92
C GLN A 118 1.29 31.50 -1.00
N LYS A 119 1.09 30.34 -0.37
CA LYS A 119 2.05 29.77 0.59
C LYS A 119 3.28 29.13 -0.05
N ILE A 120 3.12 28.51 -1.23
CA ILE A 120 4.13 27.63 -1.83
C ILE A 120 4.65 28.21 -3.16
N SER A 121 4.19 29.41 -3.54
CA SER A 121 4.57 30.12 -4.77
C SER A 121 4.43 29.24 -6.02
N ILE A 122 3.33 28.49 -6.11
CA ILE A 122 3.02 27.68 -7.30
C ILE A 122 2.15 28.53 -8.22
N GLU A 123 2.72 28.96 -9.33
CA GLU A 123 1.99 29.69 -10.37
C GLU A 123 0.95 28.77 -11.03
N ASN A 124 -0.25 29.34 -11.29
CA ASN A 124 -1.34 28.68 -12.01
C ASN A 124 -1.78 27.32 -11.42
N LEU A 125 -1.79 27.19 -10.09
CA LEU A 125 -2.26 25.98 -9.44
C LEU A 125 -3.78 25.81 -9.57
N GLU A 126 -4.19 24.77 -10.28
CA GLU A 126 -5.58 24.33 -10.38
C GLU A 126 -5.83 23.10 -9.51
N ILE A 127 -6.95 23.09 -8.80
CA ILE A 127 -7.39 21.96 -7.97
C ILE A 127 -8.74 21.47 -8.50
N ASN A 128 -8.76 20.23 -8.98
CA ASN A 128 -9.97 19.54 -9.41
C ASN A 128 -10.28 18.41 -8.44
N HIS A 129 -11.57 18.14 -8.19
CA HIS A 129 -12.00 17.06 -7.31
C HIS A 129 -13.10 16.22 -7.99
N PHE A 130 -13.09 14.92 -7.72
CA PHE A 130 -13.99 13.95 -8.29
C PHE A 130 -14.46 13.00 -7.18
N LEU A 131 -15.76 12.87 -6.99
CA LEU A 131 -16.35 11.96 -6.03
C LEU A 131 -16.94 10.77 -6.81
N GLU A 132 -16.52 9.55 -6.47
CA GLU A 132 -17.03 8.34 -7.14
C GLU A 132 -18.39 7.91 -6.60
N CYS A 133 -19.08 7.04 -7.35
CA CYS A 133 -20.42 6.55 -7.00
C CYS A 133 -20.37 5.85 -5.63
N ASN A 134 -21.34 6.17 -4.76
CA ASN A 134 -21.43 5.79 -3.34
C ASN A 134 -20.59 6.60 -2.33
N ASN A 135 -19.90 7.67 -2.76
CA ASN A 135 -19.15 8.59 -1.89
C ASN A 135 -18.06 7.90 -1.03
N THR A 136 -17.53 6.76 -1.48
CA THR A 136 -16.52 5.99 -0.76
C THR A 136 -15.10 6.42 -1.14
N VAL A 137 -14.93 6.90 -2.37
CA VAL A 137 -13.66 7.36 -2.92
C VAL A 137 -13.73 8.82 -3.36
N LEU A 138 -12.75 9.60 -2.93
CA LEU A 138 -12.56 11.00 -3.33
C LEU A 138 -11.19 11.13 -4.01
N ASP A 139 -11.20 11.54 -5.27
CA ASP A 139 -9.98 11.89 -5.98
C ASP A 139 -9.80 13.40 -6.08
N ILE A 140 -8.56 13.87 -5.94
CA ILE A 140 -8.20 15.27 -6.06
C ILE A 140 -6.96 15.38 -6.94
N ARG A 141 -7.02 16.21 -7.97
CA ARG A 141 -5.91 16.51 -8.88
C ARG A 141 -5.43 17.95 -8.66
N PHE A 142 -4.14 18.08 -8.37
CA PHE A 142 -3.40 19.34 -8.40
C PHE A 142 -2.68 19.45 -9.73
N THR A 143 -2.94 20.52 -10.49
CA THR A 143 -2.28 20.79 -11.77
C THR A 143 -1.54 22.12 -11.70
N SER A 144 -0.28 22.14 -12.13
CA SER A 144 0.47 23.38 -12.31
C SER A 144 1.38 23.31 -13.53
N SER A 145 1.85 24.47 -13.96
CA SER A 145 2.83 24.62 -15.03
C SER A 145 4.26 24.66 -14.46
N LYS A 146 5.15 23.81 -14.96
CA LYS A 146 6.60 23.91 -14.75
C LYS A 146 7.27 24.34 -16.04
N ASN A 147 7.96 25.48 -15.96
CA ASN A 147 8.82 25.92 -17.05
C ASN A 147 10.09 25.07 -17.07
N THR A 148 10.37 24.47 -18.22
CA THR A 148 11.61 23.76 -18.49
C THR A 148 12.37 24.48 -19.60
N TYR A 149 13.65 24.73 -19.39
CA TYR A 149 14.52 25.35 -20.38
C TYR A 149 15.35 24.26 -21.03
N PHE A 150 15.18 24.07 -22.34
CA PHE A 150 16.01 23.18 -23.12
C PHE A 150 16.45 23.88 -24.40
N LYS A 151 17.76 24.07 -24.58
CA LYS A 151 18.36 24.75 -25.73
C LYS A 151 17.67 26.09 -26.06
N GLU A 152 17.60 26.99 -25.08
CA GLU A 152 17.04 28.35 -25.20
C GLU A 152 15.53 28.43 -25.50
N ASN A 153 14.82 27.31 -25.67
CA ASN A 153 13.37 27.28 -25.76
C ASN A 153 12.74 27.10 -24.36
N LYS A 154 11.78 27.97 -24.02
CA LYS A 154 10.91 27.84 -22.85
C LYS A 154 9.80 26.85 -23.18
N ASN A 155 9.88 25.65 -22.62
CA ASN A 155 8.83 24.65 -22.72
C ASN A 155 8.02 24.64 -21.42
N GLU A 156 6.75 25.01 -21.50
CA GLU A 156 5.82 24.89 -20.40
C GLU A 156 5.29 23.45 -20.33
N LYS A 157 5.60 22.75 -19.24
CA LYS A 157 5.16 21.37 -18.99
C LYS A 157 4.12 21.37 -17.88
N LEU A 158 2.96 20.77 -18.12
CA LEU A 158 2.00 20.52 -17.06
C LEU A 158 2.49 19.40 -16.13
N ILE A 159 2.34 19.62 -14.83
CA ILE A 159 2.62 18.66 -13.76
C ILE A 159 1.33 18.37 -13.04
N HIS A 160 1.09 17.08 -12.77
CA HIS A 160 -0.08 16.63 -12.05
C HIS A 160 0.35 15.86 -10.80
N THR A 161 -0.27 16.17 -9.66
CA THR A 161 -0.24 15.30 -8.48
C THR A 161 -1.67 14.93 -8.15
N GLU A 162 -1.95 13.63 -8.02
CA GLU A 162 -3.27 13.14 -7.69
C GLU A 162 -3.28 12.44 -6.34
N LEU A 163 -4.30 12.74 -5.56
CA LEU A 163 -4.60 12.12 -4.27
C LEU A 163 -5.90 11.34 -4.41
N ARG A 164 -5.87 10.03 -4.12
CA ARG A 164 -7.06 9.17 -4.08
C ARG A 164 -7.31 8.75 -2.63
N PHE A 165 -8.44 9.17 -2.06
CA PHE A 165 -8.82 8.90 -0.68
C PHE A 165 -9.84 7.79 -0.60
N TYR A 166 -9.52 6.72 0.15
CA TYR A 166 -10.43 5.66 0.52
C TYR A 166 -11.07 6.02 1.87
N LEU A 167 -12.17 6.76 1.81
CA LEU A 167 -12.76 7.45 2.96
C LEU A 167 -13.15 6.46 4.07
N GLN A 168 -13.69 5.30 3.72
CA GLN A 168 -14.07 4.28 4.71
C GLN A 168 -12.87 3.66 5.45
N HIS A 169 -11.68 3.69 4.84
CA HIS A 169 -10.49 3.03 5.36
C HIS A 169 -9.48 3.99 6.01
N ASN A 170 -9.63 5.31 5.81
CA ASN A 170 -8.67 6.34 6.23
C ASN A 170 -7.26 6.12 5.65
N ILE A 171 -7.24 5.59 4.43
CA ILE A 171 -6.03 5.41 3.63
C ILE A 171 -6.16 6.27 2.38
N ALA A 172 -5.06 6.81 1.91
CA ALA A 172 -5.00 7.50 0.64
C ALA A 172 -3.69 7.22 -0.11
N LEU A 173 -3.74 7.42 -1.41
CA LEU A 173 -2.61 7.28 -2.32
C LEU A 173 -2.27 8.64 -2.92
N VAL A 174 -0.98 8.95 -3.02
CA VAL A 174 -0.46 10.11 -3.75
C VAL A 174 0.42 9.65 -4.90
N THR A 175 0.12 10.04 -6.13
CA THR A 175 0.95 9.72 -7.29
C THR A 175 2.38 10.24 -7.09
N ASN A 176 3.38 9.41 -7.39
CA ASN A 176 4.79 9.72 -7.12
C ASN A 176 5.71 9.43 -8.31
N TYR A 177 5.55 10.19 -9.38
CA TYR A 177 6.35 10.08 -10.60
C TYR A 177 7.43 11.16 -10.65
N SER A 178 8.71 10.76 -10.73
CA SER A 178 9.84 11.67 -10.92
C SER A 178 9.63 12.55 -12.15
N ASP A 179 9.79 13.87 -12.02
CA ASP A 179 9.60 14.87 -13.09
C ASP A 179 8.20 15.02 -13.69
N TYR A 180 7.21 14.23 -13.26
CA TYR A 180 5.80 14.33 -13.70
C TYR A 180 4.85 14.72 -12.58
N THR A 181 5.30 14.66 -11.32
CA THR A 181 4.57 15.11 -10.12
C THR A 181 5.33 16.23 -9.40
N HIS A 182 4.65 16.91 -8.49
CA HIS A 182 5.22 17.97 -7.66
C HIS A 182 6.29 17.43 -6.68
N SER A 183 7.08 18.33 -6.08
CA SER A 183 8.11 17.92 -5.11
C SER A 183 7.52 17.27 -3.86
N GLU A 184 8.33 16.54 -3.09
CA GLU A 184 7.88 15.94 -1.82
C GLU A 184 7.38 16.96 -0.81
N SER A 185 8.01 18.15 -0.74
CA SER A 185 7.52 19.23 0.12
C SER A 185 6.14 19.72 -0.31
N GLN A 186 5.93 19.92 -1.61
CA GLN A 186 4.64 20.34 -2.17
C GLN A 186 3.55 19.28 -1.95
N LYS A 187 3.88 17.99 -2.16
CA LYS A 187 2.95 16.88 -1.89
C LYS A 187 2.47 16.87 -0.43
N LYS A 188 3.38 17.06 0.53
CA LYS A 188 3.01 17.12 1.96
C LYS A 188 2.06 18.27 2.29
N GLU A 189 2.27 19.43 1.68
CA GLU A 189 1.37 20.58 1.82
C GLU A 189 0.00 20.32 1.17
N PHE A 190 -0.02 19.71 -0.02
CA PHE A 190 -1.26 19.33 -0.68
C PHE A 190 -2.07 18.35 0.18
N ILE A 191 -1.43 17.31 0.70
CA ILE A 191 -2.05 16.33 1.59
C ILE A 191 -2.62 17.04 2.83
N SER A 192 -1.81 17.86 3.51
CA SER A 192 -2.21 18.61 4.70
C SER A 192 -3.40 19.53 4.43
N GLY A 193 -3.36 20.26 3.31
CA GLY A 193 -4.40 21.19 2.89
C GLY A 193 -5.73 20.50 2.61
N VAL A 194 -5.69 19.36 1.90
CA VAL A 194 -6.88 18.55 1.66
C VAL A 194 -7.42 17.96 2.95
N LEU A 195 -6.56 17.40 3.78
CA LEU A 195 -6.98 16.77 5.04
C LEU A 195 -7.67 17.78 5.97
N ASN A 196 -7.18 19.01 6.05
CA ASN A 196 -7.87 20.08 6.78
C ASN A 196 -9.31 20.32 6.27
N ILE A 197 -9.57 20.13 4.97
CA ILE A 197 -10.92 20.27 4.41
C ILE A 197 -11.80 19.07 4.76
N ILE A 198 -11.26 17.86 4.63
CA ILE A 198 -12.06 16.62 4.74
C ILE A 198 -12.19 16.10 6.17
N THR A 199 -11.26 16.43 7.07
CA THR A 199 -11.25 15.94 8.47
C THR A 199 -11.08 17.03 9.53
N ASN A 200 -10.91 18.31 9.14
CA ASN A 200 -10.49 19.40 10.05
C ASN A 200 -9.15 19.12 10.77
N ASN A 201 -8.32 18.23 10.24
CA ASN A 201 -7.02 17.89 10.80
C ASN A 201 -6.02 17.68 9.67
N SER A 202 -4.83 18.27 9.76
CA SER A 202 -3.77 18.11 8.76
C SER A 202 -2.86 16.92 9.02
N SER A 203 -3.06 16.17 10.10
CA SER A 203 -2.14 15.10 10.50
C SER A 203 -2.29 13.87 9.62
N PHE A 204 -1.16 13.45 9.07
CA PHE A 204 -1.00 12.20 8.32
C PHE A 204 0.39 11.63 8.55
N SER A 205 0.50 10.34 8.26
CA SER A 205 1.77 9.64 8.21
C SER A 205 1.82 8.80 6.94
N PHE A 206 2.92 8.89 6.19
CA PHE A 206 3.20 7.89 5.17
C PHE A 206 3.31 6.53 5.85
N MET A 207 2.71 5.52 5.23
CA MET A 207 2.66 4.19 5.81
C MET A 207 4.00 3.49 5.63
N GLU A 208 4.48 2.84 6.68
CA GLU A 208 5.60 1.91 6.61
C GLU A 208 5.03 0.50 6.80
N LEU A 209 5.01 -0.31 5.74
CA LEU A 209 4.54 -1.69 5.80
C LEU A 209 5.70 -2.56 6.28
N LYS A 210 5.64 -2.93 7.56
CA LYS A 210 6.66 -3.79 8.18
C LYS A 210 6.61 -5.20 7.61
N ASP A 211 7.68 -5.95 7.85
CA ASP A 211 7.83 -7.37 7.49
C ASP A 211 6.57 -8.20 7.75
N HIS A 212 5.91 -8.03 8.91
CA HIS A 212 4.69 -8.78 9.20
C HIS A 212 3.55 -8.44 8.22
N SER A 213 3.31 -7.16 7.94
CA SER A 213 2.24 -6.73 7.03
C SER A 213 2.49 -7.27 5.63
N LEU A 214 3.75 -7.28 5.17
CA LEU A 214 4.14 -7.87 3.88
C LEU A 214 3.95 -9.40 3.85
N ARG A 215 4.35 -10.12 4.89
CA ARG A 215 4.09 -11.56 5.02
C ARG A 215 2.59 -11.88 5.06
N SER A 216 1.80 -11.06 5.74
CA SER A 216 0.33 -11.20 5.77
C SER A 216 -0.26 -11.09 4.35
N ILE A 217 0.22 -10.14 3.55
CA ILE A 217 -0.22 -9.96 2.16
C ILE A 217 0.12 -11.19 1.32
N LEU A 218 1.31 -11.77 1.50
CA LEU A 218 1.70 -12.98 0.77
C LEU A 218 0.79 -14.17 1.07
N LEU A 219 0.34 -14.30 2.32
CA LEU A 219 -0.55 -15.38 2.77
C LEU A 219 -2.03 -15.07 2.59
N ALA A 220 -2.37 -13.92 2.01
CA ALA A 220 -3.74 -13.54 1.72
C ALA A 220 -4.29 -14.32 0.52
N ASP A 221 -5.61 -14.49 0.48
CA ASP A 221 -6.29 -15.16 -0.63
C ASP A 221 -5.97 -14.43 -1.95
N LYS A 222 -5.59 -15.20 -2.99
CA LYS A 222 -5.22 -14.74 -4.35
C LYS A 222 -3.85 -14.05 -4.52
N ALA A 223 -3.08 -13.86 -3.46
CA ALA A 223 -1.72 -13.32 -3.61
C ALA A 223 -0.79 -14.37 -4.22
N ILE A 224 -0.27 -14.11 -5.42
CA ILE A 224 0.70 -14.98 -6.08
C ILE A 224 2.03 -14.23 -6.17
N PRO A 225 3.05 -14.61 -5.39
CA PRO A 225 4.30 -13.89 -5.38
C PRO A 225 5.13 -14.22 -6.62
N THR A 226 5.62 -13.18 -7.29
CA THR A 226 6.56 -13.31 -8.42
C THR A 226 7.96 -12.85 -8.06
N LYS A 227 8.10 -12.10 -6.97
CA LYS A 227 9.40 -11.72 -6.40
C LYS A 227 9.26 -11.33 -4.93
N ILE A 228 10.20 -11.76 -4.11
CA ILE A 228 10.31 -11.35 -2.71
C ILE A 228 11.73 -10.83 -2.49
N LYS A 229 11.87 -9.67 -1.84
CA LYS A 229 13.16 -9.13 -1.42
C LYS A 229 13.27 -9.13 0.10
N PHE A 230 14.43 -9.53 0.57
CA PHE A 230 14.78 -9.61 1.98
C PHE A 230 15.90 -8.63 2.30
N GLU A 231 15.80 -7.96 3.44
CA GLU A 231 16.87 -7.14 4.00
C GLU A 231 17.78 -8.00 4.88
N VAL A 232 19.02 -8.17 4.46
CA VAL A 232 20.02 -8.98 5.16
C VAL A 232 20.90 -8.07 6.02
N GLU A 233 20.75 -8.22 7.33
CA GLU A 233 21.56 -7.54 8.36
C GLU A 233 21.59 -6.00 8.23
N GLY A 234 20.57 -5.39 7.62
CA GLY A 234 20.52 -3.95 7.38
C GLY A 234 21.57 -3.41 6.41
N ARG A 235 22.19 -4.29 5.61
CA ARG A 235 23.34 -3.96 4.75
C ARG A 235 23.07 -4.21 3.27
N MET A 236 22.28 -5.22 2.96
CA MET A 236 22.04 -5.62 1.58
C MET A 236 20.61 -6.10 1.38
N GLU A 237 20.10 -5.94 0.16
CA GLU A 237 18.85 -6.55 -0.25
C GLU A 237 19.12 -7.77 -1.13
N VAL A 238 18.54 -8.92 -0.77
CA VAL A 238 18.56 -10.13 -1.59
C VAL A 238 17.18 -10.36 -2.18
N GLY A 239 17.09 -10.43 -3.51
CA GLY A 239 15.84 -10.67 -4.21
C GLY A 239 15.75 -12.09 -4.77
N ILE A 240 14.67 -12.79 -4.45
CA ILE A 240 14.34 -14.12 -4.99
C ILE A 240 13.19 -13.94 -5.98
N ASN A 241 13.42 -14.32 -7.25
CA ASN A 241 12.37 -14.31 -8.26
C ASN A 241 11.69 -15.68 -8.28
N ILE A 242 10.36 -15.68 -8.29
CA ILE A 242 9.54 -16.89 -8.38
C ILE A 242 9.03 -16.95 -9.82
N ASN A 243 9.65 -17.83 -10.60
CA ASN A 243 9.41 -17.92 -12.05
C ASN A 243 8.28 -18.89 -12.41
N GLN A 244 7.78 -19.65 -11.43
CA GLN A 244 6.71 -20.62 -11.60
C GLN A 244 5.40 -20.02 -11.08
N ASN A 245 4.29 -20.32 -11.75
CA ASN A 245 2.97 -19.94 -11.26
C ASN A 245 2.53 -20.92 -10.18
N ILE A 246 3.01 -20.69 -8.96
CA ILE A 246 2.78 -21.53 -7.79
C ILE A 246 2.16 -20.69 -6.67
N SER A 247 1.43 -21.35 -5.78
CA SER A 247 0.88 -20.69 -4.60
C SER A 247 1.99 -20.17 -3.68
N THR A 248 1.67 -19.21 -2.81
CA THR A 248 2.61 -18.72 -1.79
C THR A 248 3.14 -19.86 -0.93
N TYR A 249 2.29 -20.80 -0.51
CA TYR A 249 2.73 -21.92 0.33
C TYR A 249 3.73 -22.83 -0.39
N GLU A 250 3.49 -23.14 -1.66
CA GLU A 250 4.44 -23.93 -2.47
C GLU A 250 5.75 -23.18 -2.70
N ALA A 251 5.70 -21.87 -2.93
CA ALA A 251 6.90 -21.05 -3.03
C ALA A 251 7.71 -21.08 -1.73
N LEU A 252 7.05 -20.85 -0.59
CA LEU A 252 7.69 -20.85 0.74
C LEU A 252 8.21 -22.23 1.16
N ALA A 253 7.73 -23.32 0.54
CA ALA A 253 8.25 -24.66 0.77
C ALA A 253 9.59 -24.92 0.08
N GLN A 254 10.02 -24.08 -0.87
CA GLN A 254 11.33 -24.21 -1.51
C GLN A 254 12.45 -23.83 -0.54
N ASP A 255 13.45 -24.71 -0.38
CA ASP A 255 14.48 -24.60 0.65
C ASP A 255 15.20 -23.25 0.66
N GLU A 256 15.53 -22.70 -0.52
CA GLU A 256 16.21 -21.41 -0.63
C GLU A 256 15.32 -20.26 -0.15
N LEU A 257 14.05 -20.22 -0.58
CA LEU A 257 13.13 -19.17 -0.16
C LEU A 257 12.79 -19.30 1.32
N ARG A 258 12.56 -20.52 1.81
CA ARG A 258 12.30 -20.81 3.22
C ARG A 258 13.43 -20.30 4.11
N TYR A 259 14.68 -20.58 3.77
CA TYR A 259 15.85 -20.12 4.53
C TYR A 259 15.87 -18.59 4.69
N PHE A 260 15.64 -17.84 3.60
CA PHE A 260 15.61 -16.39 3.66
C PHE A 260 14.39 -15.87 4.43
N TYR A 261 13.23 -16.46 4.17
CA TYR A 261 11.96 -16.09 4.78
C TYR A 261 11.97 -16.28 6.30
N ASP A 262 12.57 -17.36 6.80
CA ASP A 262 12.63 -17.63 8.24
C ASP A 262 13.64 -16.72 8.96
N LYS A 263 14.68 -16.25 8.26
CA LYS A 263 15.83 -15.59 8.88
C LYS A 263 15.86 -14.07 8.72
N TYR A 264 15.32 -13.54 7.63
CA TYR A 264 15.48 -12.13 7.25
C TYR A 264 14.13 -11.45 7.03
N PRO A 265 13.98 -10.17 7.40
CA PRO A 265 12.76 -9.42 7.15
C PRO A 265 12.55 -9.18 5.65
N ILE A 266 11.29 -9.18 5.23
CA ILE A 266 10.88 -8.80 3.88
C ILE A 266 10.89 -7.27 3.78
N SER A 267 11.55 -6.73 2.77
CA SER A 267 11.50 -5.28 2.44
C SER A 267 10.54 -5.00 1.28
N HIS A 268 10.44 -5.92 0.31
CA HIS A 268 9.57 -5.76 -0.85
C HIS A 268 8.90 -7.06 -1.27
N ILE A 269 7.67 -6.94 -1.76
CA ILE A 269 6.95 -8.04 -2.41
C ILE A 269 6.41 -7.60 -3.76
N LYS A 270 6.49 -8.50 -4.74
CA LYS A 270 5.86 -8.36 -6.05
C LYS A 270 4.81 -9.44 -6.18
N VAL A 271 3.55 -9.05 -6.32
CA VAL A 271 2.39 -9.96 -6.34
C VAL A 271 1.60 -9.81 -7.63
N THR A 272 1.17 -10.92 -8.20
CA THR A 272 0.24 -10.95 -9.35
C THR A 272 -1.17 -10.67 -8.85
N ILE A 273 -1.82 -9.68 -9.45
CA ILE A 273 -3.22 -9.28 -9.19
C ILE A 273 -4.18 -10.08 -10.10
N SER A 274 -3.80 -10.29 -11.36
CA SER A 274 -4.54 -11.12 -12.33
C SER A 274 -3.54 -11.93 -13.15
N GLU A 275 -3.66 -13.27 -13.09
CA GLU A 275 -2.85 -14.18 -13.90
C GLU A 275 -3.23 -14.11 -15.39
N GLN A 276 -4.52 -13.94 -15.68
CA GLN A 276 -5.03 -13.89 -17.05
C GLN A 276 -4.47 -12.68 -17.82
N ASP A 277 -4.23 -11.58 -17.10
CA ASP A 277 -3.82 -10.29 -17.69
C ASP A 277 -2.37 -9.90 -17.40
N ASP A 278 -1.59 -10.78 -16.75
CA ASP A 278 -0.22 -10.53 -16.26
C ASP A 278 -0.10 -9.19 -15.49
N LYS A 279 -1.12 -8.90 -14.67
CA LYS A 279 -1.18 -7.70 -13.84
C LYS A 279 -0.38 -7.92 -12.57
N ILE A 280 0.62 -7.08 -12.34
CA ILE A 280 1.55 -7.24 -11.23
C ILE A 280 1.75 -5.92 -10.51
N LEU A 281 1.69 -5.96 -9.17
CA LEU A 281 2.01 -4.84 -8.31
C LEU A 281 3.21 -5.18 -7.41
N LEU A 282 4.12 -4.24 -7.29
CA LEU A 282 5.25 -4.24 -6.39
C LEU A 282 4.95 -3.29 -5.23
N ILE A 283 5.24 -3.76 -4.02
CA ILE A 283 5.13 -2.99 -2.79
C ILE A 283 6.53 -2.86 -2.21
N ASN A 284 7.00 -1.63 -2.01
CA ASN A 284 8.14 -1.32 -1.15
C ASN A 284 7.58 -0.99 0.24
N GLY A 285 7.88 -1.84 1.22
CA GLY A 285 7.32 -1.71 2.56
C GLY A 285 7.84 -0.49 3.31
N ASP A 286 9.14 -0.24 3.25
CA ASP A 286 9.81 0.83 4.00
C ASP A 286 9.35 2.22 3.56
N GLU A 287 9.05 2.38 2.27
CA GLU A 287 8.58 3.65 1.70
C GLU A 287 7.05 3.74 1.62
N GLY A 288 6.31 2.66 1.92
CA GLY A 288 4.86 2.58 1.68
C GLY A 288 4.49 2.81 0.21
N LYS A 289 5.37 2.39 -0.71
CA LYS A 289 5.29 2.75 -2.12
C LYS A 289 4.75 1.59 -2.94
N LEU A 290 3.69 1.89 -3.70
CA LEU A 290 3.07 0.97 -4.64
C LEU A 290 3.55 1.29 -6.05
N LEU A 291 3.97 0.26 -6.77
CA LEU A 291 4.59 0.36 -8.08
C LEU A 291 4.02 -0.71 -8.99
N SER A 292 3.59 -0.36 -10.19
CA SER A 292 3.38 -1.33 -11.25
C SER A 292 4.19 -0.94 -12.47
N ARG A 293 4.94 -1.91 -12.96
CA ARG A 293 5.48 -1.95 -14.32
C ARG A 293 4.78 -3.02 -15.15
N SER A 294 3.79 -3.69 -14.56
CA SER A 294 2.85 -4.42 -15.40
C SER A 294 2.18 -3.36 -16.19
N LYS A 295 2.16 -3.60 -17.48
CA LYS A 295 1.76 -2.56 -18.36
C LYS A 295 0.21 -2.30 -18.07
N ASN A 296 -0.57 -3.29 -17.56
CA ASN A 296 -2.05 -3.45 -17.66
C ASN A 296 -2.89 -2.94 -16.50
N ILE A 297 -2.27 -2.21 -15.59
CA ILE A 297 -2.95 -1.82 -14.37
C ILE A 297 -3.97 -0.70 -14.64
N GLU A 298 -5.17 -0.87 -14.12
CA GLU A 298 -6.26 0.11 -14.13
C GLU A 298 -6.55 0.57 -12.69
N THR A 299 -7.35 1.63 -12.54
CA THR A 299 -7.70 2.15 -11.20
C THR A 299 -8.43 1.10 -10.37
N GLU A 300 -9.31 0.31 -10.99
CA GLU A 300 -10.09 -0.74 -10.35
C GLU A 300 -9.19 -1.87 -9.78
N ASP A 301 -8.08 -2.18 -10.44
CA ASP A 301 -7.10 -3.15 -9.92
C ASP A 301 -6.40 -2.61 -8.65
N ILE A 302 -6.13 -1.31 -8.62
CA ILE A 302 -5.54 -0.64 -7.47
C ILE A 302 -6.55 -0.62 -6.31
N ASP A 303 -7.82 -0.33 -6.59
CA ASP A 303 -8.88 -0.32 -5.59
C ASP A 303 -9.05 -1.70 -4.94
N LEU A 304 -9.16 -2.76 -5.76
CA LEU A 304 -9.22 -4.14 -5.29
C LEU A 304 -8.00 -4.50 -4.42
N PHE A 305 -6.82 -4.08 -4.83
CA PHE A 305 -5.59 -4.31 -4.08
C PHE A 305 -5.60 -3.56 -2.72
N ILE A 306 -6.05 -2.31 -2.68
CA ILE A 306 -6.17 -1.55 -1.43
C ILE A 306 -7.25 -2.13 -0.52
N GLU A 307 -8.37 -2.63 -1.04
CA GLU A 307 -9.36 -3.35 -0.25
C GLU A 307 -8.78 -4.61 0.41
N GLN A 308 -7.95 -5.39 -0.30
CA GLN A 308 -7.25 -6.53 0.29
C GLN A 308 -6.25 -6.09 1.37
N LEU A 309 -5.44 -5.07 1.06
CA LEU A 309 -4.45 -4.54 1.99
C LEU A 309 -5.10 -4.01 3.28
N THR A 310 -6.20 -3.27 3.17
CA THR A 310 -6.93 -2.69 4.31
C THR A 310 -7.52 -3.76 5.23
N LYS A 311 -8.04 -4.87 4.68
CA LYS A 311 -8.49 -6.03 5.48
C LYS A 311 -7.38 -6.57 6.36
N LEU A 312 -6.17 -6.71 5.82
CA LEU A 312 -5.01 -7.20 6.57
C LEU A 312 -4.50 -6.15 7.57
N LEU A 313 -4.46 -4.88 7.18
CA LEU A 313 -4.02 -3.77 8.04
C LEU A 313 -4.97 -3.47 9.20
N LYS A 314 -6.24 -3.89 9.12
CA LYS A 314 -7.15 -3.89 10.28
C LYS A 314 -6.53 -4.61 11.48
N TYR A 315 -5.71 -5.62 11.22
CA TYR A 315 -5.04 -6.44 12.24
C TYR A 315 -3.62 -5.98 12.54
N ASP A 316 -3.18 -4.81 12.08
CA ASP A 316 -1.78 -4.36 12.22
C ASP A 316 -1.35 -4.14 13.68
N TYR A 317 -2.30 -4.01 14.61
CA TYR A 317 -1.98 -4.06 16.04
C TYR A 317 -1.35 -5.41 16.44
N LEU A 318 -1.78 -6.52 15.83
CA LEU A 318 -1.15 -7.84 15.98
C LEU A 318 0.23 -7.92 15.33
N ASN A 319 0.72 -6.86 14.68
CA ASN A 319 2.04 -6.77 14.07
C ASN A 319 3.01 -5.92 14.91
N GLN A 320 2.55 -5.31 16.00
CA GLN A 320 3.36 -4.43 16.83
C GLN A 320 4.40 -5.20 17.66
N ASP A 321 5.59 -4.61 17.80
CA ASP A 321 6.60 -5.10 18.75
C ASP A 321 6.26 -4.64 20.17
N TYR A 322 5.48 -5.47 20.88
CA TYR A 322 5.08 -5.21 22.25
C TYR A 322 6.22 -5.27 23.27
N ASN A 323 7.41 -5.73 22.89
CA ASN A 323 8.54 -5.82 23.83
C ASN A 323 8.94 -4.44 24.37
N LYS A 324 8.95 -3.42 23.51
CA LYS A 324 9.27 -2.04 23.91
C LYS A 324 8.20 -1.46 24.83
N VAL A 325 6.93 -1.73 24.53
CA VAL A 325 5.78 -1.26 25.32
C VAL A 325 5.81 -1.90 26.72
N LEU A 326 5.99 -3.22 26.79
CA LEU A 326 6.11 -3.95 28.05
C LEU A 326 7.34 -3.55 28.85
N LEU A 327 8.47 -3.25 28.19
CA LEU A 327 9.66 -2.73 28.87
C LEU A 327 9.40 -1.36 29.51
N SER A 328 8.71 -0.46 28.81
CA SER A 328 8.30 0.84 29.37
C SER A 328 7.42 0.66 30.60
N LEU A 329 6.35 -0.13 30.47
CA LEU A 329 5.41 -0.42 31.56
C LEU A 329 6.09 -1.11 32.75
N ALA A 330 7.05 -2.00 32.49
CA ALA A 330 7.78 -2.69 33.55
C ALA A 330 8.70 -1.75 34.32
N ASN A 331 9.38 -0.81 33.63
CA ASN A 331 10.21 0.20 34.31
C ASN A 331 9.39 1.14 35.21
N GLU A 332 8.12 1.37 34.88
CA GLU A 332 7.20 2.15 35.70
C GLU A 332 6.66 1.38 36.91
N LYS A 333 6.41 0.07 36.76
CA LYS A 333 5.69 -0.74 37.75
C LYS A 333 6.58 -1.57 38.68
N ILE A 334 7.78 -1.91 38.25
CA ILE A 334 8.67 -2.82 38.99
C ILE A 334 9.79 -2.02 39.66
N ILE A 335 9.92 -2.13 40.98
CA ILE A 335 11.02 -1.53 41.73
C ILE A 335 12.29 -2.36 41.51
N SER A 336 13.07 -2.01 40.49
CA SER A 336 14.38 -2.59 40.21
C SER A 336 15.17 -1.70 39.24
N THR A 337 16.41 -2.10 38.90
CA THR A 337 17.19 -1.40 37.87
C THR A 337 16.65 -1.70 36.48
N SER A 338 16.62 -0.71 35.59
CA SER A 338 16.14 -0.90 34.20
C SER A 338 16.90 -1.99 33.44
N ARG A 339 18.19 -2.18 33.77
CA ARG A 339 19.01 -3.25 33.19
C ARG A 339 18.53 -4.64 33.63
N PHE A 340 18.22 -4.81 34.92
CA PHE A 340 17.67 -6.06 35.44
C PHE A 340 16.30 -6.35 34.83
N ILE A 341 15.40 -5.37 34.82
CA ILE A 341 14.05 -5.48 34.23
C ILE A 341 14.13 -5.94 32.77
N LYS A 342 15.02 -5.31 31.98
CA LYS A 342 15.25 -5.70 30.58
C LYS A 342 15.71 -7.15 30.42
N VAL A 343 16.62 -7.62 31.28
CA VAL A 343 17.12 -9.00 31.23
C VAL A 343 16.00 -10.00 31.54
N GLU A 344 15.25 -9.78 32.62
CA GLU A 344 14.17 -10.68 33.02
C GLU A 344 13.02 -10.69 32.00
N LEU A 345 12.63 -9.52 31.47
CA LEU A 345 11.67 -9.44 30.37
C LEU A 345 12.13 -10.21 29.13
N THR A 346 13.41 -10.07 28.77
CA THR A 346 13.96 -10.80 27.61
C THR A 346 13.90 -12.31 27.82
N LYS A 347 14.14 -12.80 29.05
CA LYS A 347 13.99 -14.22 29.38
C LYS A 347 12.52 -14.66 29.28
N GLY A 348 11.60 -13.89 29.85
CA GLY A 348 10.16 -14.15 29.77
C GLY A 348 9.67 -14.19 28.33
N PHE A 349 10.05 -13.22 27.49
CA PHE A 349 9.71 -13.20 26.06
C PHE A 349 10.20 -14.45 25.33
N LYS A 350 11.46 -14.85 25.55
CA LYS A 350 12.03 -16.08 24.95
C LYS A 350 11.32 -17.34 25.40
N GLU A 351 10.91 -17.39 26.67
CA GLU A 351 10.15 -18.53 27.19
C GLU A 351 8.79 -18.65 26.49
N ILE A 352 8.02 -17.56 26.43
CA ILE A 352 6.72 -17.52 25.76
C ILE A 352 6.86 -17.90 24.28
N GLU A 353 7.83 -17.31 23.58
CA GLU A 353 8.09 -17.61 22.17
C GLU A 353 8.42 -19.09 21.94
N LYS A 354 9.27 -19.68 22.79
CA LYS A 354 9.60 -21.11 22.74
C LYS A 354 8.39 -21.99 23.02
N LEU A 355 7.54 -21.62 23.97
CA LEU A 355 6.33 -22.37 24.28
C LEU A 355 5.32 -22.36 23.12
N ILE A 356 5.14 -21.21 22.47
CA ILE A 356 4.27 -21.09 21.29
C ILE A 356 4.84 -21.94 20.14
N ALA A 357 6.13 -21.76 19.81
CA ALA A 357 6.77 -22.47 18.70
C ALA A 357 6.75 -24.00 18.89
N ASN A 358 6.95 -24.50 20.12
CA ASN A 358 6.90 -25.94 20.40
C ASN A 358 5.51 -26.55 20.26
N LYS A 359 4.43 -25.73 20.29
CA LYS A 359 3.05 -26.21 20.22
C LYS A 359 2.36 -25.85 18.91
N CYS A 360 2.96 -24.96 18.10
CA CYS A 360 2.43 -24.51 16.83
C CYS A 360 3.37 -24.95 15.71
N GLU A 361 2.96 -25.94 14.92
CA GLU A 361 3.65 -26.33 13.68
C GLU A 361 3.35 -25.28 12.59
N ASP A 362 4.03 -24.14 12.65
CA ASP A 362 3.83 -23.00 11.75
C ASP A 362 5.10 -22.72 10.94
N GLU A 363 5.14 -23.25 9.73
CA GLU A 363 6.25 -23.06 8.79
C GLU A 363 6.37 -21.61 8.30
N THR A 364 5.33 -20.80 8.44
CA THR A 364 5.32 -19.41 7.96
C THR A 364 5.72 -18.40 9.04
N LEU A 365 5.87 -18.85 10.29
CA LEU A 365 6.08 -18.04 11.51
C LEU A 365 4.99 -16.99 11.81
N MET A 366 3.99 -16.82 10.93
CA MET A 366 2.98 -15.77 11.00
C MET A 366 1.94 -16.03 12.08
N TYR A 367 1.51 -17.28 12.23
CA TYR A 367 0.60 -17.66 13.30
C TYR A 367 1.30 -17.59 14.67
N ILE A 368 2.55 -18.05 14.76
CA ILE A 368 3.37 -17.92 15.98
C ILE A 368 3.49 -16.45 16.39
N LYS A 369 3.84 -15.58 15.43
CA LYS A 369 3.98 -14.14 15.67
C LYS A 369 2.65 -13.49 16.07
N THR A 370 1.56 -13.86 15.41
CA THR A 370 0.19 -13.40 15.73
C THR A 370 -0.23 -13.82 17.15
N ILE A 371 -0.02 -15.09 17.53
CA ILE A 371 -0.34 -15.60 18.88
C ILE A 371 0.48 -14.87 19.94
N LYS A 372 1.78 -14.70 19.70
CA LYS A 372 2.68 -13.98 20.60
C LYS A 372 2.19 -12.54 20.81
N ASN A 373 1.86 -11.86 19.72
CA ASN A 373 1.43 -10.46 19.77
C ASN A 373 0.03 -10.32 20.37
N ALA A 374 -0.91 -11.23 20.07
CA ALA A 374 -2.21 -11.31 20.71
C ALA A 374 -2.10 -11.53 22.23
N PHE A 375 -1.19 -12.42 22.66
CA PHE A 375 -0.91 -12.67 24.07
C PHE A 375 -0.42 -11.40 24.78
N PHE A 376 0.60 -10.73 24.24
CA PHE A 376 1.14 -9.51 24.84
C PHE A 376 0.16 -8.34 24.78
N TYR A 377 -0.64 -8.23 23.70
CA TYR A 377 -1.73 -7.27 23.63
C TYR A 377 -2.76 -7.50 24.73
N SER A 378 -3.13 -8.76 24.97
CA SER A 378 -4.06 -9.13 26.05
C SER A 378 -3.50 -8.74 27.41
N LEU A 379 -2.21 -8.96 27.65
CA LEU A 379 -1.53 -8.56 28.89
C LEU A 379 -1.53 -7.05 29.09
N ILE A 380 -1.19 -6.27 28.07
CA ILE A 380 -1.11 -4.81 28.16
C ILE A 380 -2.48 -4.21 28.47
N ASN A 381 -3.52 -4.75 27.85
CA ASN A 381 -4.89 -4.23 27.97
C ASN A 381 -5.72 -4.93 29.05
N ASN A 382 -5.14 -5.88 29.80
CA ASN A 382 -5.84 -6.70 30.79
C ASN A 382 -7.07 -7.46 30.24
N PHE A 383 -7.01 -7.88 28.98
CA PHE A 383 -8.06 -8.70 28.40
C PHE A 383 -7.94 -10.14 28.86
N ILE A 384 -9.00 -10.66 29.45
CA ILE A 384 -9.14 -12.08 29.76
C ILE A 384 -9.86 -12.73 28.57
N LEU A 385 -9.23 -13.72 27.96
CA LEU A 385 -9.82 -14.47 26.86
C LEU A 385 -10.80 -15.49 27.43
N GLU A 386 -12.09 -15.27 27.22
CA GLU A 386 -13.14 -16.16 27.69
C GLU A 386 -13.21 -17.45 26.85
N THR A 387 -13.40 -18.57 27.55
CA THR A 387 -13.28 -19.91 26.99
C THR A 387 -14.54 -20.68 27.35
N ASN A 388 -15.34 -21.07 26.35
CA ASN A 388 -16.55 -21.87 26.58
C ASN A 388 -16.25 -23.38 26.76
N GLU A 389 -14.97 -23.76 26.69
CA GLU A 389 -14.52 -25.15 26.68
C GLU A 389 -13.47 -25.37 27.76
N ASN A 390 -13.40 -26.60 28.31
CA ASN A 390 -12.37 -27.00 29.24
C ASN A 390 -11.01 -27.06 28.52
N ILE A 391 -10.22 -26.00 28.64
CA ILE A 391 -8.85 -25.97 28.15
C ILE A 391 -8.01 -26.87 29.04
N ASP A 392 -7.29 -27.80 28.43
CA ASP A 392 -6.28 -28.57 29.14
C ASP A 392 -5.05 -27.70 29.41
N THR A 393 -5.07 -27.05 30.57
CA THR A 393 -3.98 -26.20 31.08
C THR A 393 -2.74 -27.01 31.47
N SER A 394 -2.82 -28.34 31.55
CA SER A 394 -1.66 -29.19 31.84
C SER A 394 -0.67 -29.29 30.68
N ILE A 395 -1.10 -28.91 29.47
CA ILE A 395 -0.31 -29.02 28.23
C ILE A 395 0.84 -28.00 28.16
N LEU A 396 0.76 -26.92 28.95
CA LEU A 396 1.71 -25.82 28.91
C LEU A 396 2.19 -25.43 30.31
N ARG A 397 3.50 -25.46 30.54
CA ARG A 397 4.08 -24.98 31.81
C ARG A 397 4.86 -23.70 31.55
N ILE A 398 4.40 -22.60 32.13
CA ILE A 398 5.11 -21.32 32.20
C ILE A 398 5.82 -21.27 33.55
N GLU A 399 7.08 -20.84 33.58
CA GLU A 399 7.84 -20.62 34.79
C GLU A 399 7.11 -19.61 35.69
N ASN A 400 7.02 -19.92 36.99
CA ASN A 400 6.34 -19.05 37.94
C ASN A 400 6.96 -17.65 38.00
N LYS A 401 8.28 -17.51 37.76
CA LYS A 401 8.95 -16.21 37.68
C LYS A 401 8.46 -15.35 36.52
N THR A 402 8.23 -15.96 35.36
CA THR A 402 7.69 -15.27 34.18
C THR A 402 6.24 -14.84 34.40
N LEU A 403 5.44 -15.70 35.04
CA LEU A 403 4.07 -15.34 35.47
C LEU A 403 4.06 -14.19 36.48
N GLU A 404 4.96 -14.20 37.47
CA GLU A 404 5.13 -13.11 38.43
C GLU A 404 5.51 -11.80 37.77
N LEU A 405 6.45 -11.86 36.82
CA LEU A 405 6.89 -10.71 36.05
C LEU A 405 5.74 -10.09 35.26
N PHE A 406 5.02 -10.88 34.46
CA PHE A 406 3.91 -10.37 33.65
C PHE A 406 2.70 -9.96 34.48
N SER A 407 2.44 -10.62 35.62
CA SER A 407 1.39 -10.23 36.56
C SER A 407 1.65 -8.85 37.17
N SER A 408 2.91 -8.60 37.55
CA SER A 408 3.35 -7.29 38.06
C SER A 408 3.19 -6.17 37.02
N ILE A 409 3.33 -6.48 35.73
CA ILE A 409 3.22 -5.50 34.64
C ILE A 409 1.76 -5.25 34.24
N SER A 410 0.94 -6.30 34.12
CA SER A 410 -0.42 -6.19 33.58
C SER A 410 -1.44 -5.77 34.64
N LYS A 411 -1.32 -6.26 35.88
CA LYS A 411 -2.41 -6.39 36.89
C LYS A 411 -3.34 -7.59 36.66
N MET A 412 -3.03 -8.47 35.71
CA MET A 412 -3.69 -9.77 35.61
C MET A 412 -3.10 -10.74 36.63
N ASP A 413 -3.92 -11.62 37.21
CA ASP A 413 -3.39 -12.72 38.01
C ASP A 413 -2.69 -13.76 37.14
N LYS A 414 -1.83 -14.56 37.78
CA LYS A 414 -1.01 -15.58 37.10
C LYS A 414 -1.85 -16.61 36.34
N GLN A 415 -3.03 -16.95 36.86
CA GLN A 415 -3.89 -17.96 36.26
C GLN A 415 -4.50 -17.44 34.96
N ASN A 416 -4.96 -16.20 34.94
CA ASN A 416 -5.51 -15.56 33.75
C ASN A 416 -4.45 -15.35 32.67
N ILE A 417 -3.21 -15.01 33.06
CA ILE A 417 -2.08 -14.95 32.13
C ILE A 417 -1.82 -16.33 31.50
N HIS A 418 -1.78 -17.37 32.31
CA HIS A 418 -1.56 -18.74 31.84
C HIS A 418 -2.71 -19.22 30.93
N ASN A 419 -3.95 -18.97 31.33
CA ASN A 419 -5.15 -19.31 30.57
C ASN A 419 -5.18 -18.61 29.21
N ASN A 420 -4.83 -17.32 29.13
CA ASN A 420 -4.78 -16.58 27.87
C ASN A 420 -3.82 -17.24 26.86
N LEU A 421 -2.62 -17.64 27.31
CA LEU A 421 -1.67 -18.30 26.42
C LEU A 421 -2.17 -19.67 25.98
N CYS A 422 -2.72 -20.45 26.93
CA CYS A 422 -3.28 -21.77 26.60
C CYS A 422 -4.45 -21.66 25.61
N TYR A 423 -5.32 -20.66 25.79
CA TYR A 423 -6.42 -20.38 24.87
C TYR A 423 -5.91 -20.07 23.46
N LEU A 424 -4.94 -19.16 23.31
CA LEU A 424 -4.43 -18.80 21.99
C LEU A 424 -3.71 -19.97 21.29
N ILE A 425 -3.04 -20.85 22.04
CA ILE A 425 -2.40 -22.06 21.50
C ILE A 425 -3.44 -23.12 21.12
N ASP A 426 -4.45 -23.33 21.95
CA ASP A 426 -5.55 -24.24 21.64
C ASP A 426 -6.35 -23.76 20.42
N PHE A 427 -6.56 -22.44 20.35
CA PHE A 427 -7.18 -21.76 19.21
C PHE A 427 -6.40 -22.02 17.92
N TYR A 428 -5.06 -21.98 17.95
CA TYR A 428 -4.22 -22.38 16.82
C TYR A 428 -4.42 -23.84 16.43
N LYS A 429 -4.46 -24.77 17.40
CA LYS A 429 -4.58 -26.20 17.13
C LYS A 429 -5.93 -26.57 16.51
N LYS A 430 -6.98 -25.85 16.89
CA LYS A 430 -8.36 -26.03 16.38
C LYS A 430 -8.61 -25.27 15.08
N LYS A 431 -7.62 -24.53 14.56
CA LYS A 431 -7.78 -23.81 13.29
C LYS A 431 -8.13 -24.82 12.19
N ASP A 432 -9.14 -24.47 11.41
CA ASP A 432 -9.44 -25.22 10.21
C ASP A 432 -8.30 -25.01 9.20
N LYS A 433 -7.66 -26.10 8.78
CA LYS A 433 -6.55 -26.05 7.82
C LYS A 433 -6.97 -25.54 6.44
N GLN A 434 -8.27 -25.53 6.14
CA GLN A 434 -8.82 -25.00 4.89
C GLN A 434 -9.09 -23.49 4.93
N LYS A 435 -9.03 -22.86 6.11
CA LYS A 435 -9.27 -21.42 6.27
C LYS A 435 -8.01 -20.60 6.02
N THR A 436 -8.22 -19.37 5.52
CA THR A 436 -7.14 -18.44 5.17
C THR A 436 -6.47 -17.86 6.42
N PHE A 437 -5.31 -17.23 6.25
CA PHE A 437 -4.68 -16.48 7.34
C PHE A 437 -5.55 -15.29 7.81
N GLU A 438 -6.28 -14.64 6.90
CA GLU A 438 -7.24 -13.58 7.24
C GLU A 438 -8.34 -14.10 8.19
N ASP A 439 -8.88 -15.31 7.93
CA ASP A 439 -9.87 -15.93 8.81
C ASP A 439 -9.33 -16.16 10.22
N PHE A 440 -8.05 -16.53 10.34
CA PHE A 440 -7.39 -16.71 11.63
C PHE A 440 -7.26 -15.39 12.38
N LEU A 441 -6.78 -14.33 11.72
CA LEU A 441 -6.69 -12.99 12.29
C LEU A 441 -8.06 -12.47 12.74
N SER A 442 -9.09 -12.66 11.91
CA SER A 442 -10.46 -12.22 12.21
C SER A 442 -11.03 -12.90 13.45
N GLN A 443 -10.78 -14.19 13.61
CA GLN A 443 -11.24 -14.90 14.79
C GLN A 443 -10.48 -14.46 16.06
N ILE A 444 -9.16 -14.24 15.99
CA ILE A 444 -8.40 -13.68 17.12
C ILE A 444 -8.93 -12.28 17.49
N ASP A 445 -9.14 -11.41 16.50
CA ASP A 445 -9.71 -10.06 16.70
C ASP A 445 -11.08 -10.13 17.40
N SER A 446 -11.95 -11.05 16.98
CA SER A 446 -13.28 -11.23 17.60
C SER A 446 -13.20 -11.62 19.08
N LYS A 447 -12.13 -12.33 19.48
CA LYS A 447 -11.91 -12.76 20.88
C LYS A 447 -11.24 -11.69 21.72
N LEU A 448 -10.43 -10.85 21.11
CA LEU A 448 -9.83 -9.68 21.76
C LEU A 448 -10.81 -8.50 21.86
N LYS A 449 -11.94 -8.53 21.15
CA LYS A 449 -12.99 -7.49 21.16
C LYS A 449 -14.39 -8.06 21.39
N PRO A 450 -14.75 -8.47 22.63
CA PRO A 450 -16.09 -9.01 22.88
C PRO A 450 -17.21 -7.96 22.82
N MET A 451 -16.91 -6.64 22.89
CA MET A 451 -17.90 -5.57 22.70
C MET A 451 -17.27 -4.31 22.11
N GLY A 452 -17.80 -3.84 20.97
CA GLY A 452 -18.05 -2.42 20.72
C GLY A 452 -16.88 -1.42 20.64
N CYS A 453 -15.62 -1.83 20.53
CA CYS A 453 -14.57 -0.90 20.11
C CYS A 453 -14.61 -0.80 18.58
N ALA A 454 -15.28 0.25 18.08
CA ALA A 454 -15.18 0.70 16.71
C ALA A 454 -13.72 0.61 16.23
N SER A 455 -13.55 0.24 14.96
CA SER A 455 -12.28 0.03 14.26
C SER A 455 -11.41 1.30 14.14
N ASN A 456 -11.32 2.14 15.17
CA ASN A 456 -10.85 3.51 15.11
C ASN A 456 -9.95 3.88 16.31
N VAL A 457 -8.90 3.12 16.61
CA VAL A 457 -7.77 3.65 17.40
C VAL A 457 -6.46 3.01 16.94
N ILE A 458 -5.76 3.68 16.02
CA ILE A 458 -4.30 3.64 15.99
C ILE A 458 -3.88 4.94 16.68
N GLY A 459 -3.32 4.83 17.88
CA GLY A 459 -2.65 5.90 18.61
C GLY A 459 -3.55 6.74 19.51
N ALA A 460 -3.24 6.70 20.81
CA ALA A 460 -3.65 7.70 21.80
C ALA A 460 -2.95 9.05 21.56
#